data_AF-A0A6V7HKQ3-F1
#
_entry.id   AF-A0A6V7HKQ3-F1
#
_cell.length_a   1.000
_cell.length_b   1.000
_cell.length_c   1.000
_cell.angle_alpha   90.00
_cell.angle_beta   90.00
_cell.angle_gamma   90.00
#
_symmetry.space_group_name_H-M   'P 1'
#
loop_
_entity.id
_entity.type
_entity.pdbx_description
1 polymer ?
#
loop_
_entity_poly.entity_id
_entity_poly.type
_entity_poly.pdbx_seq_one_letter_code
_entity_poly.pdbx_strand_id
1 'polypeptide(L)' 'NRISHWVREHRIHHKYTDTDADPHNSKRGLFFSHIGWQMMKKHPDVARRGRTIDYSDLAADPVVVFFD' A
#
# COMPACT_ATOMS: atom_id res chain seq x y z
N ASN A 1 -4.74 -4.88 -10.03
CA ASN A 1 -4.97 -4.26 -8.70
C ASN A 1 -6.18 -3.35 -8.82
N ARG A 2 -7.09 -3.36 -7.84
CA ARG A 2 -8.18 -2.39 -7.71
C ARG A 2 -7.63 -0.99 -7.41
N ILE A 3 -8.33 0.07 -7.79
CA ILE A 3 -7.96 1.47 -7.50
C ILE A 3 -7.86 1.66 -5.99
N SER A 4 -8.85 1.23 -5.21
CA SER A 4 -8.80 1.30 -3.74
C SER A 4 -7.62 0.57 -3.14
N HIS A 5 -7.23 -0.58 -3.71
CA HIS A 5 -6.07 -1.32 -3.23
C HIS A 5 -4.79 -0.50 -3.44
N TRP A 6 -4.56 0.00 -4.66
CA TRP A 6 -3.37 0.78 -4.98
C TRP A 6 -3.29 2.06 -4.14
N VAL A 7 -4.39 2.81 -4.03
CA VAL A 7 -4.42 4.05 -3.24
C VAL A 7 -4.13 3.76 -1.77
N ARG A 8 -4.71 2.70 -1.19
CA ARG A 8 -4.41 2.29 0.19
C ARG A 8 -2.93 1.97 0.36
N GLU A 9 -2.35 1.16 -0.51
CA GLU A 9 -0.92 0.79 -0.45
C GLU A 9 -0.02 2.02 -0.57
N HIS A 10 -0.36 2.93 -1.48
CA HIS A 10 0.42 4.14 -1.72
C HIS A 10 0.33 5.11 -0.53
N ARG A 11 -0.85 5.26 0.09
CA ARG A 11 -1.01 6.03 1.34
C ARG A 11 -0.16 5.45 2.47
N ILE A 12 -0.10 4.12 2.61
CA ILE A 12 0.76 3.47 3.60
C ILE A 12 2.23 3.76 3.29
N HIS A 13 2.64 3.64 2.02
CA HIS A 13 4.02 3.93 1.59
C HIS A 13 4.46 5.35 1.98
N HIS A 14 3.64 6.36 1.70
CA HIS A 14 3.94 7.75 2.07
C HIS A 14 3.91 7.98 3.59
N LYS A 15 2.95 7.36 4.30
CA LYS A 15 2.78 7.59 5.74
C LYS A 15 3.88 6.91 6.59
N TYR A 16 4.41 5.79 6.11
CA TYR A 16 5.34 4.94 6.87
C TYR A 16 6.64 4.66 6.09
N THR A 17 7.06 5.60 5.25
CA THR A 17 8.25 5.49 4.39
C THR A 17 9.45 4.92 5.15
N ASP A 18 10.15 3.98 4.51
CA ASP A 18 11.37 3.36 5.02
C ASP A 18 11.22 2.65 6.38
N THR A 19 10.03 2.15 6.68
CA THR A 19 9.75 1.26 7.81
C THR A 19 9.20 -0.08 7.32
N ASP A 20 9.02 -1.06 8.21
CA ASP A 20 8.42 -2.34 7.86
C ASP A 20 6.94 -2.27 7.47
N ALA A 21 6.29 -1.12 7.69
CA ALA A 21 4.95 -0.86 7.20
C ALA A 21 4.93 -0.34 5.75
N ASP A 22 6.05 0.08 5.19
CA ASP A 22 6.17 0.47 3.79
C ASP A 22 6.18 -0.79 2.88
N PRO A 23 5.20 -0.96 1.97
CA PRO A 23 5.13 -2.11 1.07
C PRO A 23 6.41 -2.34 0.23
N HIS A 24 7.13 -1.27 -0.09
CA HIS A 24 8.34 -1.29 -0.91
C HIS A 24 9.48 -0.49 -0.26
N ASN A 25 9.62 -0.66 1.07
CA ASN A 25 10.67 -0.11 1.93
C ASN A 25 12.05 -0.08 1.25
N SER A 26 12.58 1.11 0.99
CA SER A 26 13.84 1.30 0.26
C SER A 26 15.07 0.80 1.03
N LYS A 27 15.00 0.72 2.37
CA LYS A 27 16.07 0.18 3.22
C LYS A 27 16.33 -1.31 3.02
N ARG A 28 15.42 -2.03 2.37
CA ARG A 28 15.60 -3.44 1.99
C ARG A 28 16.36 -3.63 0.67
N GLY A 29 16.84 -2.54 0.07
CA GLY A 29 17.73 -2.54 -1.10
C GLY A 29 17.01 -2.47 -2.44
N LEU A 30 17.78 -2.14 -3.49
CA LEU A 30 17.28 -1.86 -4.85
C LEU A 30 16.39 -2.97 -5.42
N PHE A 31 16.81 -4.23 -5.32
CA PHE A 31 16.02 -5.33 -5.87
C PHE A 31 14.65 -5.44 -5.18
N PHE A 32 14.61 -5.29 -3.85
CA PHE A 32 13.37 -5.36 -3.09
C PHE A 32 12.42 -4.23 -3.44
N SER A 33 12.87 -2.97 -3.36
CA SER A 33 12.02 -1.79 -3.58
C SER A 33 11.58 -1.64 -5.04
N HIS A 34 12.36 -2.16 -6.00
CA HIS A 34 12.04 -2.07 -7.41
C HIS A 34 11.01 -3.12 -7.88
N ILE A 35 11.19 -4.40 -7.51
CA ILE A 35 10.28 -5.48 -7.97
C ILE A 35 10.11 -6.62 -6.97
N GLY A 36 11.11 -6.87 -6.11
CA GLY A 36 11.09 -8.00 -5.18
C GLY A 36 9.91 -7.99 -4.21
N TRP A 37 9.40 -6.82 -3.83
CA TRP A 37 8.22 -6.68 -2.97
C TRP A 37 6.93 -7.28 -3.55
N GLN A 38 6.81 -7.36 -4.89
CA GLN A 38 5.66 -7.97 -5.57
C GLN A 38 5.74 -9.50 -5.62
N MET A 39 6.93 -10.07 -5.39
CA MET A 39 7.21 -11.49 -5.57
C MET A 39 7.12 -12.29 -4.26
N MET A 40 6.69 -11.66 -3.17
CA MET A 40 6.63 -12.27 -1.84
C MET A 40 5.43 -11.79 -1.03
N LYS A 41 5.19 -12.45 0.10
CA LYS A 41 4.20 -11.97 1.08
C LYS A 41 4.69 -10.67 1.71
N LYS A 42 3.76 -9.73 1.89
CA LYS A 42 4.00 -8.44 2.55
C LYS A 42 4.34 -8.64 4.02
N HIS A 43 5.15 -7.74 4.58
CA HIS A 43 5.43 -7.74 6.01
C HIS A 43 4.13 -7.52 6.82
N PRO A 44 3.93 -8.17 7.98
CA PRO A 44 2.69 -8.04 8.78
C PRO A 44 2.30 -6.60 9.12
N ASP A 45 3.30 -5.72 9.27
CA ASP A 45 3.09 -4.30 9.58
C ASP A 45 2.38 -3.55 8.46
N VAL A 46 2.56 -3.95 7.18
CA VAL A 46 1.83 -3.39 6.04
C VAL A 46 0.32 -3.62 6.23
N ALA A 47 -0.08 -4.83 6.61
CA ALA A 47 -1.48 -5.16 6.86
C ALA A 47 -2.01 -4.49 8.14
N ARG A 48 -1.22 -4.48 9.22
CA ARG A 48 -1.61 -3.86 10.50
C ARG A 48 -1.84 -2.35 10.34
N ARG A 49 -0.91 -1.66 9.67
CA ARG A 49 -1.02 -0.21 9.43
C ARG A 49 -1.99 0.13 8.31
N GLY A 50 -2.17 -0.74 7.33
CA GLY A 50 -3.16 -0.54 6.27
C GLY A 50 -4.60 -0.49 6.76
N ARG A 51 -4.92 -1.12 7.89
CA ARG A 51 -6.23 -1.01 8.55
C ARG A 51 -6.48 0.36 9.21
N THR A 52 -5.44 1.19 9.35
CA THR A 52 -5.53 2.53 9.96
C THR A 52 -5.62 3.66 8.93
N ILE A 53 -5.61 3.32 7.63
CA ILE A 53 -5.76 4.28 6.55
C ILE A 53 -7.23 4.54 6.32
N ASP A 54 -7.62 5.82 6.37
CA ASP A 54 -8.94 6.25 5.96
C ASP A 54 -9.13 5.99 4.45
N TYR A 55 -10.28 5.42 4.10
CA TYR A 55 -10.69 5.10 2.73
C TYR A 55 -12.08 5.66 2.39
N SER A 56 -12.66 6.45 3.28
CA SER A 56 -14.02 6.98 3.15
C SER A 56 -14.20 7.81 1.87
N ASP A 57 -13.16 8.51 1.42
CA ASP A 57 -13.14 9.28 0.19
C ASP A 57 -13.25 8.40 -1.07
N LEU A 58 -12.58 7.24 -1.07
CA LEU A 58 -12.66 6.27 -2.17
C LEU A 58 -14.03 5.59 -2.23
N ALA A 59 -14.63 5.35 -1.06
CA ALA A 59 -15.98 4.80 -0.97
C ALA A 59 -17.06 5.81 -1.39
N ALA A 60 -16.77 7.11 -1.30
CA ALA A 60 -17.68 8.19 -1.71
C ALA A 60 -17.57 8.55 -3.20
N ASP A 61 -16.51 8.14 -3.89
CA ASP A 61 -16.29 8.43 -5.30
C ASP A 61 -17.00 7.37 -6.19
N PRO A 62 -18.04 7.75 -6.96
CA PRO A 62 -18.80 6.82 -7.78
C PRO A 62 -17.99 6.23 -8.95
N VAL A 63 -16.94 6.93 -9.42
CA VAL A 63 -16.04 6.40 -10.45
C VAL A 63 -15.17 5.31 -9.85
N VAL A 64 -14.58 5.56 -8.67
CA VAL A 64 -13.78 4.56 -7.97
C VAL A 64 -14.61 3.32 -7.64
N VAL A 65 -15.81 3.51 -7.09
CA VAL A 65 -16.73 2.41 -6.76
C VAL A 65 -17.17 1.62 -8.00
N PHE A 66 -17.34 2.28 -9.16
CA PHE A 66 -17.71 1.60 -10.40
C PHE A 66 -16.57 0.71 -10.96
N PHE A 67 -15.31 1.15 -10.81
CA PHE A 67 -14.14 0.46 -11.38
C PHE A 67 -13.38 -0.44 -10.40
N ASP A 68 -13.76 -0.47 -9.11
CA ASP A 68 -13.12 -1.29 -8.07
C ASP A 68 -13.58 -2.75 -7.99
#